data_AF-A0A950MVQ5-F1
#
_entry.id   AF-A0A950MVQ5-F1
#
_cell.length_a   1.000
_cell.length_b   1.000
_cell.length_c   1.000
_cell.angle_alpha   90.00
_cell.angle_beta   90.00
_cell.angle_gamma   90.00
#
_symmetry.space_group_name_H-M   'P 1'
#
loop_
_entity.id
_entity.type
_entity.pdbx_description
1 polymer ?
#
loop_
_entity_poly.entity_id
_entity_poly.type
_entity_poly.pdbx_seq_one_letter_code
_entity_poly.pdbx_strand_id
1 'polypeptide(L)'
;MGAFIFNNGTQIGLTALYTTIVVPIAVYLDRYRRSVKIKYELEGIAEKVSAAIAESFADLASCTSVWRVSARGHTTDWKRNAGATTLTQRNKIFLRQTRPTCIRGRVRFPAIKLGREEIFFLPDGILVADTNEVAALNYRDFTLSVNQTRFVESDGVPRDATVIGETWQYVSKDGGPDRRFKFNRRLPVCLYGEIHIESGSGLSGLIHLSNPTAADRFGKIINILNQSTLVESDHKPITSIVKSKALPSIIFGSFLLLYTVFAAVVFQPNDPKPTSSVTAPAAAVQVQENPRERPAAMKQGIAQPQHNKKSVGKPMVITPQ
;
A
#
# COMPACT_ATOMS: atom_id res chain seq x y z
N MET A 1 -6.91 19.31 -53.02
CA MET A 1 -6.30 18.57 -51.89
C MET A 1 -7.43 18.01 -51.06
N GLY A 2 -7.54 16.67 -50.97
CA GLY A 2 -8.70 16.01 -50.35
C GLY A 2 -8.79 16.30 -48.85
N ALA A 3 -9.91 16.91 -48.44
CA ALA A 3 -10.30 17.00 -47.04
C ALA A 3 -10.76 15.61 -46.59
N PHE A 4 -9.92 14.91 -45.81
CA PHE A 4 -10.32 13.68 -45.13
C PHE A 4 -11.32 14.04 -44.03
N ILE A 5 -12.61 13.98 -44.35
CA ILE A 5 -13.70 14.01 -43.37
C ILE A 5 -13.66 12.68 -42.63
N PHE A 6 -12.98 12.63 -41.48
CA PHE A 6 -12.99 11.43 -40.65
C PHE A 6 -14.37 11.28 -40.00
N ASN A 7 -15.06 10.20 -40.33
CA ASN A 7 -16.33 9.80 -39.70
C ASN A 7 -16.13 9.55 -38.19
N ASN A 8 -17.14 9.81 -37.35
CA ASN A 8 -17.04 9.63 -35.89
C ASN A 8 -16.55 8.22 -35.49
N GLY A 9 -16.91 7.19 -36.28
CA GLY A 9 -16.44 5.82 -36.09
C GLY A 9 -14.93 5.60 -36.36
N THR A 10 -14.33 6.29 -37.33
CA THR A 10 -12.89 6.14 -37.61
C THR A 10 -12.04 6.82 -36.53
N GLN A 11 -12.55 7.90 -35.92
CA GLN A 11 -11.89 8.59 -34.80
C GLN A 11 -11.96 7.81 -33.49
N ILE A 12 -13.10 7.17 -33.20
CA ILE A 12 -13.22 6.25 -32.04
C ILE A 12 -12.24 5.08 -32.22
N GLY A 13 -12.11 4.55 -33.44
CA GLY A 13 -11.14 3.50 -33.75
C GLY A 13 -9.68 3.94 -33.53
N LEU A 14 -9.30 5.14 -33.98
CA LEU A 14 -7.94 5.66 -33.82
C LEU A 14 -7.58 5.98 -32.36
N THR A 15 -8.52 6.54 -31.59
CA THR A 15 -8.31 6.80 -30.16
C THR A 15 -8.23 5.52 -29.33
N ALA A 16 -9.05 4.51 -29.66
CA ALA A 16 -8.96 3.18 -29.07
C ALA A 16 -7.61 2.51 -29.39
N LEU A 17 -7.14 2.62 -30.63
CA LEU A 17 -5.84 2.09 -31.05
C LEU A 17 -4.68 2.80 -30.34
N TYR A 18 -4.72 4.13 -30.25
CA TYR A 18 -3.71 4.92 -29.54
C TYR A 18 -3.64 4.56 -28.06
N THR A 19 -4.78 4.51 -27.37
CA THR A 19 -4.81 4.16 -25.94
C THR A 19 -4.30 2.74 -25.70
N THR A 20 -4.62 1.80 -26.59
CA THR A 20 -4.16 0.40 -26.49
C THR A 20 -2.67 0.23 -26.72
N ILE A 21 -2.03 1.08 -27.54
CA ILE A 21 -0.60 0.96 -27.86
C ILE A 21 0.26 1.89 -27.00
N VAL A 22 -0.09 3.18 -26.95
CA VAL A 22 0.77 4.21 -26.35
C VAL A 22 0.73 4.18 -24.83
N VAL A 23 -0.42 3.90 -24.20
CA VAL A 23 -0.50 3.84 -22.73
C VAL A 23 0.34 2.67 -22.17
N PRO A 24 0.27 1.43 -22.70
CA PRO A 24 1.15 0.36 -22.24
C PRO A 24 2.64 0.65 -22.45
N ILE A 25 3.01 1.24 -23.59
CA ILE A 25 4.40 1.64 -23.86
C ILE A 25 4.86 2.72 -22.88
N ALA A 26 4.03 3.73 -22.61
CA ALA A 26 4.30 4.78 -21.64
C ALA A 26 4.46 4.22 -20.22
N VAL A 27 3.58 3.30 -19.81
CA VAL A 27 3.66 2.58 -18.53
C VAL A 27 4.95 1.75 -18.46
N TYR A 28 5.32 1.05 -19.54
CA TYR A 28 6.55 0.26 -19.61
C TYR A 28 7.79 1.14 -19.46
N LEU A 29 7.86 2.25 -20.19
CA LEU A 29 8.97 3.20 -20.13
C LEU A 29 9.05 3.90 -18.77
N ASP A 30 7.92 4.25 -18.15
CA ASP A 30 7.88 4.84 -16.81
C ASP A 30 8.39 3.85 -15.76
N ARG A 31 7.94 2.58 -15.80
CA ARG A 31 8.47 1.51 -14.96
C ARG A 31 9.97 1.29 -15.18
N TYR A 32 10.43 1.36 -16.43
CA TYR A 32 11.85 1.29 -16.73
C TYR A 32 12.58 2.46 -16.07
N ARG A 33 12.17 3.72 -16.28
CA ARG A 33 12.80 4.91 -15.71
C ARG A 33 12.90 4.91 -14.19
N ARG A 34 11.88 4.40 -13.49
CA ARG A 34 11.85 4.32 -12.02
C ARG A 34 12.64 3.15 -11.42
N SER A 35 13.14 2.24 -12.25
CA SER A 35 13.91 1.08 -11.78
C SER A 35 15.42 1.29 -11.95
N VAL A 36 16.19 0.80 -10.99
CA VAL A 36 17.66 0.91 -10.92
C VAL A 36 18.26 -0.47 -11.09
N LYS A 37 19.33 -0.59 -11.88
CA LYS A 37 20.10 -1.84 -11.99
C LYS A 37 21.12 -1.88 -10.87
N ILE A 38 20.93 -2.79 -9.92
CA ILE A 38 21.90 -3.05 -8.85
C ILE A 38 22.70 -4.29 -9.23
N LYS A 39 24.02 -4.19 -9.09
CA LYS A 39 24.93 -5.34 -9.13
C LYS A 39 25.52 -5.49 -7.75
N TYR A 40 25.37 -6.66 -7.14
CA TYR A 40 26.06 -7.01 -5.92
C TYR A 40 27.31 -7.78 -6.30
N GLU A 41 28.46 -7.29 -5.87
CA GLU A 41 29.70 -8.04 -5.87
C GLU A 41 29.76 -8.74 -4.51
N LEU A 42 29.29 -9.99 -4.51
CA LEU A 42 29.22 -10.80 -3.30
C LEU A 42 30.58 -11.44 -3.09
N GLU A 43 31.50 -10.70 -2.49
CA GLU A 43 32.80 -11.23 -2.07
C GLU A 43 32.95 -11.13 -0.54
N GLY A 44 33.58 -12.14 0.06
CA GLY A 44 33.95 -12.14 1.47
C GLY A 44 32.76 -12.10 2.45
N ILE A 45 32.61 -10.98 3.16
CA ILE A 45 31.63 -10.83 4.24
C ILE A 45 30.21 -10.67 3.71
N ALA A 46 30.03 -9.92 2.61
CA ALA A 46 28.71 -9.65 2.03
C ALA A 46 28.03 -10.94 1.54
N GLU A 47 28.81 -11.88 0.99
CA GLU A 47 28.32 -13.21 0.60
C GLU A 47 27.78 -13.98 1.81
N LYS A 48 28.56 -14.06 2.89
CA LYS A 48 28.17 -14.75 4.13
C LYS A 48 26.91 -14.15 4.76
N VAL A 49 26.82 -12.82 4.80
CA VAL A 49 25.62 -12.12 5.28
C VAL A 49 24.41 -12.46 4.41
N SER A 50 24.57 -12.36 3.09
CA SER A 50 23.48 -12.68 2.16
C SER A 50 22.99 -14.13 2.29
N ALA A 51 23.92 -15.08 2.46
CA ALA A 51 23.64 -16.49 2.66
C ALA A 51 22.91 -16.72 4.00
N ALA A 52 23.39 -16.11 5.09
CA ALA A 52 22.76 -16.24 6.41
C ALA A 52 21.33 -15.68 6.44
N ILE A 53 21.09 -14.54 5.80
CA ILE A 53 19.73 -13.99 5.65
C ILE A 53 18.87 -14.94 4.80
N ALA A 54 19.39 -15.43 3.66
CA ALA A 54 18.64 -16.29 2.76
C ALA A 54 18.27 -17.64 3.39
N GLU A 55 19.20 -18.27 4.12
CA GLU A 55 19.00 -19.55 4.80
C GLU A 55 18.02 -19.42 5.97
N SER A 56 18.25 -18.46 6.87
CA SER A 56 17.33 -18.24 8.00
C SER A 56 15.92 -17.81 7.54
N PHE A 57 15.81 -17.11 6.41
CA PHE A 57 14.53 -16.81 5.81
C PHE A 57 13.88 -18.02 5.12
N ALA A 58 14.68 -18.92 4.53
CA ALA A 58 14.15 -20.17 3.98
C ALA A 58 13.52 -21.04 5.08
N ASP A 59 14.14 -21.07 6.26
CA ASP A 59 13.55 -21.70 7.46
C ASP A 59 12.20 -21.07 7.82
N LEU A 60 12.09 -19.72 7.84
CA LEU A 60 10.80 -19.05 8.04
C LEU A 60 9.78 -19.42 6.98
N ALA A 61 10.18 -19.42 5.70
CA ALA A 61 9.31 -19.70 4.57
C ALA A 61 8.87 -21.18 4.51
N SER A 62 9.61 -22.08 5.16
CA SER A 62 9.25 -23.49 5.30
C SER A 62 8.12 -23.75 6.30
N CYS A 63 7.75 -22.75 7.12
CA CYS A 63 6.64 -22.86 8.05
C CYS A 63 5.32 -23.14 7.30
N THR A 64 4.57 -24.15 7.75
CA THR A 64 3.30 -24.57 7.14
C THR A 64 2.26 -23.46 7.18
N SER A 65 2.29 -22.65 8.25
CA SER A 65 1.41 -21.50 8.38
C SER A 65 2.15 -20.27 8.89
N VAL A 66 2.07 -19.22 8.09
CA VAL A 66 2.52 -17.88 8.43
C VAL A 66 1.33 -16.95 8.34
N TRP A 67 1.08 -16.20 9.41
CA TRP A 67 -0.07 -15.34 9.55
C TRP A 67 0.35 -13.92 9.84
N ARG A 68 -0.19 -12.95 9.12
CA ARG A 68 -0.17 -11.56 9.57
C ARG A 68 -1.30 -11.35 10.57
N VAL A 69 -1.00 -10.80 11.73
CA VAL A 69 -2.02 -10.33 12.67
C VAL A 69 -2.46 -8.93 12.24
N SER A 70 -3.74 -8.78 11.87
CA SER A 70 -4.30 -7.50 11.41
C SER A 70 -4.94 -6.69 12.53
N ALA A 71 -5.47 -7.36 13.56
CA ALA A 71 -6.09 -6.71 14.70
C ALA A 71 -5.98 -7.60 15.95
N ARG A 72 -5.79 -6.97 17.11
CA ARG A 72 -5.95 -7.58 18.43
C ARG A 72 -6.98 -6.76 19.20
N GLY A 73 -7.98 -7.43 19.78
CA GLY A 73 -9.03 -6.80 20.59
C GLY A 73 -9.25 -7.58 21.87
N HIS A 74 -9.37 -6.88 23.00
CA HIS A 74 -9.74 -7.53 24.25
C HIS A 74 -11.19 -7.99 24.20
N THR A 75 -11.48 -9.20 24.69
CA THR A 75 -12.84 -9.72 24.80
C THR A 75 -13.15 -10.09 26.24
N THR A 76 -14.29 -9.64 26.72
CA THR A 76 -14.83 -10.03 28.03
C THR A 76 -15.60 -11.35 27.95
N ASP A 77 -15.98 -11.80 26.75
CA ASP A 77 -16.68 -13.07 26.53
C ASP A 77 -15.70 -14.23 26.29
N TRP A 78 -14.73 -14.36 27.19
CA TRP A 78 -13.70 -15.41 27.10
C TRP A 78 -14.31 -16.82 27.15
N LYS A 79 -15.48 -16.99 27.78
CA LYS A 79 -16.20 -18.27 27.85
C LYS A 79 -16.54 -18.85 26.49
N ARG A 80 -16.98 -18.00 25.56
CA ARG A 80 -17.32 -18.40 24.18
C ARG A 80 -16.13 -18.38 23.22
N ASN A 81 -14.99 -17.88 23.67
CA ASN A 81 -13.77 -17.76 22.89
C ASN A 81 -12.68 -18.70 23.41
N ALA A 82 -13.07 -19.90 23.87
CA ALA A 82 -12.16 -20.93 24.34
C ALA A 82 -11.16 -20.49 25.43
N GLY A 83 -11.53 -19.48 26.23
CA GLY A 83 -10.71 -18.94 27.31
C GLY A 83 -9.77 -17.81 26.84
N ALA A 84 -9.80 -17.46 25.56
CA ALA A 84 -9.01 -16.35 25.04
C ALA A 84 -9.55 -15.02 25.57
N THR A 85 -8.64 -14.23 26.16
CA THR A 85 -8.90 -12.85 26.58
C THR A 85 -8.69 -11.85 25.45
N THR A 86 -8.03 -12.28 24.36
CA THR A 86 -7.75 -11.44 23.20
C THR A 86 -8.21 -12.14 21.92
N LEU A 87 -9.13 -11.49 21.21
CA LEU A 87 -9.48 -11.87 19.85
C LEU A 87 -8.41 -11.36 18.90
N THR A 88 -7.83 -12.27 18.14
CA THR A 88 -6.77 -11.97 17.19
C THR A 88 -7.27 -12.28 15.79
N GLN A 89 -7.38 -11.27 14.95
CA GLN A 89 -7.69 -11.47 13.53
C GLN A 89 -6.38 -11.68 12.77
N ARG A 90 -6.33 -12.79 12.02
CA ARG A 90 -5.14 -13.23 11.30
C ARG A 90 -5.45 -13.46 9.82
N ASN A 91 -4.56 -13.03 8.95
CA ASN A 91 -4.62 -13.28 7.51
C ASN A 91 -3.40 -14.10 7.09
N LYS A 92 -3.62 -15.19 6.36
CA LYS A 92 -2.51 -16.04 5.90
C LYS A 92 -1.65 -15.26 4.91
N ILE A 93 -0.34 -15.30 5.10
CA ILE A 93 0.64 -14.70 4.18
C ILE A 93 1.64 -15.75 3.71
N PHE A 94 2.32 -15.46 2.61
CA PHE A 94 3.36 -16.32 2.07
C PHE A 94 4.67 -15.57 2.05
N LEU A 95 5.69 -16.17 2.65
CA LEU A 95 7.06 -15.66 2.63
C LEU A 95 7.73 -16.20 1.36
N ARG A 96 8.36 -15.32 0.59
CA ARG A 96 8.95 -15.68 -0.70
C ARG A 96 10.21 -14.89 -0.93
N GLN A 97 11.12 -15.46 -1.74
CA GLN A 97 12.17 -14.67 -2.36
C GLN A 97 11.64 -14.05 -3.65
N THR A 98 11.55 -12.72 -3.68
CA THR A 98 11.02 -11.96 -4.82
C THR A 98 11.92 -10.77 -5.15
N ARG A 99 11.61 -10.07 -6.24
CA ARG A 99 12.36 -8.91 -6.70
C ARG A 99 11.53 -7.65 -6.51
N PRO A 100 12.04 -6.61 -5.84
CA PRO A 100 11.38 -5.31 -5.79
C PRO A 100 11.15 -4.78 -7.20
N THR A 101 10.03 -4.10 -7.44
CA THR A 101 9.71 -3.55 -8.78
C THR A 101 10.74 -2.51 -9.24
N CYS A 102 11.28 -1.72 -8.31
CA CYS A 102 12.38 -0.76 -8.52
C CYS A 102 13.75 -1.43 -8.80
N ILE A 103 13.86 -2.74 -8.53
CA ILE A 103 14.97 -3.70 -8.66
C ILE A 103 15.44 -4.23 -10.04
N ARG A 104 16.03 -3.55 -11.03
CA ARG A 104 16.32 -4.27 -12.30
C ARG A 104 17.32 -5.42 -12.14
N GLY A 105 17.02 -6.57 -12.75
CA GLY A 105 17.91 -7.73 -12.79
C GLY A 105 17.18 -9.04 -12.49
N ARG A 106 17.96 -10.09 -12.22
CA ARG A 106 17.47 -11.43 -11.83
C ARG A 106 17.65 -11.72 -10.33
N VAL A 107 18.28 -10.81 -9.59
CA VAL A 107 18.51 -10.97 -8.15
C VAL A 107 17.18 -10.95 -7.41
N ARG A 108 17.01 -11.89 -6.48
CA ARG A 108 15.83 -12.02 -5.62
C ARG A 108 16.27 -11.87 -4.18
N PHE A 109 15.41 -11.26 -3.38
CA PHE A 109 15.63 -11.01 -1.97
C PHE A 109 14.51 -11.66 -1.16
N PRO A 110 14.82 -12.19 0.03
CA PRO A 110 13.83 -12.49 1.05
C PRO A 110 12.83 -11.35 1.22
N ALA A 111 11.53 -11.64 1.13
CA ALA A 111 10.49 -10.63 1.17
C ALA A 111 9.27 -11.02 2.02
N ILE A 112 8.81 -10.08 2.84
CA ILE A 112 7.63 -10.18 3.68
C ILE A 112 6.62 -9.14 3.24
N LYS A 113 5.45 -9.60 2.78
CA LYS A 113 4.35 -8.72 2.43
C LYS A 113 3.41 -8.48 3.61
N LEU A 114 3.42 -7.27 4.15
CA LEU A 114 2.53 -6.79 5.20
C LEU A 114 1.40 -5.96 4.59
N GLY A 115 0.56 -6.60 3.79
CA GLY A 115 -0.60 -5.98 3.14
C GLY A 115 -0.18 -5.09 1.98
N ARG A 116 -0.10 -3.76 2.22
CA ARG A 116 0.33 -2.79 1.20
C ARG A 116 1.85 -2.72 1.08
N GLU A 117 2.52 -2.72 2.23
CA GLU A 117 3.97 -2.67 2.33
C GLU A 117 4.58 -4.06 2.09
N GLU A 118 5.68 -4.09 1.38
CA GLU A 118 6.51 -5.27 1.16
C GLU A 118 7.94 -4.94 1.58
N ILE A 119 8.43 -5.70 2.57
CA ILE A 119 9.76 -5.54 3.15
C ILE A 119 10.68 -6.53 2.44
N PHE A 120 11.82 -6.04 1.95
CA PHE A 120 12.86 -6.85 1.34
C PHE A 120 14.15 -6.74 2.14
N PHE A 121 14.77 -7.87 2.44
CA PHE A 121 16.03 -7.93 3.17
C PHE A 121 17.19 -8.03 2.17
N LEU A 122 17.96 -6.96 2.07
CA LEU A 122 19.16 -6.87 1.23
C LEU A 122 20.40 -7.11 2.13
N PRO A 123 21.57 -7.46 1.56
CA PRO A 123 22.77 -7.68 2.38
C PRO A 123 23.24 -6.43 3.16
N ASP A 124 22.97 -5.24 2.63
CA ASP A 124 23.45 -3.94 3.09
C ASP A 124 22.35 -3.06 3.74
N GLY A 125 21.09 -3.48 3.66
CA GLY A 125 19.98 -2.75 4.26
C GLY A 125 18.63 -3.43 4.05
N ILE A 126 17.56 -2.69 4.36
CA ILE A 126 16.18 -3.15 4.18
C ILE A 126 15.48 -2.19 3.24
N LEU A 127 14.77 -2.75 2.27
CA LEU A 127 13.96 -1.96 1.35
C LEU A 127 12.49 -2.19 1.67
N VAL A 128 11.75 -1.12 1.93
CA VAL A 128 10.31 -1.15 2.14
C VAL A 128 9.66 -0.53 0.91
N ALA A 129 8.88 -1.32 0.19
CA ALA A 129 8.14 -0.86 -0.98
C ALA A 129 6.64 -0.84 -0.69
N ASP A 130 6.00 0.29 -0.99
CA ASP A 130 4.56 0.39 -1.17
C ASP A 130 4.27 0.61 -2.67
N THR A 131 3.00 0.69 -3.02
CA THR A 131 2.46 0.89 -4.37
C THR A 131 3.11 2.09 -5.09
N ASN A 132 3.38 3.18 -4.37
CA ASN A 132 3.88 4.43 -4.94
C ASN A 132 5.24 4.87 -4.40
N GLU A 133 5.66 4.35 -3.26
CA GLU A 133 6.84 4.83 -2.54
C GLU A 133 7.76 3.68 -2.20
N VAL A 134 9.06 3.98 -2.17
CA VAL A 134 10.08 3.02 -1.78
C VAL A 134 11.01 3.73 -0.81
N ALA A 135 11.20 3.14 0.36
CA ALA A 135 12.11 3.62 1.38
C ALA A 135 13.23 2.60 1.60
N ALA A 136 14.45 3.08 1.78
CA ALA A 136 15.56 2.28 2.27
C ALA A 136 15.75 2.56 3.75
N LEU A 137 15.91 1.50 4.54
CA LEU A 137 16.16 1.53 5.98
C LEU A 137 17.50 0.85 6.25
N ASN A 138 18.24 1.39 7.22
CA ASN A 138 19.38 0.67 7.79
C ASN A 138 18.86 -0.44 8.71
N TYR A 139 19.60 -1.55 8.83
CA TYR A 139 19.31 -2.58 9.83
C TYR A 139 19.28 -2.04 11.26
N ARG A 140 20.03 -0.98 11.57
CA ARG A 140 20.03 -0.27 12.86
C ARG A 140 18.68 0.36 13.19
N ASP A 141 17.99 0.87 12.19
CA ASP A 141 16.68 1.53 12.35
C ASP A 141 15.51 0.54 12.30
N PHE A 142 15.81 -0.75 12.13
CA PHE A 142 14.84 -1.82 12.01
C PHE A 142 14.91 -2.76 13.21
N THR A 143 13.83 -2.79 13.97
CA THR A 143 13.70 -3.68 15.13
C THR A 143 12.85 -4.88 14.77
N LEU A 144 13.41 -6.07 15.02
CA LEU A 144 12.69 -7.33 14.90
C LEU A 144 12.79 -8.08 16.22
N SER A 145 11.71 -8.08 16.98
CA SER A 145 11.61 -8.84 18.22
C SER A 145 10.84 -10.13 17.99
N VAL A 146 11.32 -11.21 18.61
CA VAL A 146 10.72 -12.54 18.53
C VAL A 146 10.27 -12.94 19.91
N ASN A 147 9.01 -13.31 20.03
CA ASN A 147 8.39 -13.83 21.23
C ASN A 147 7.71 -15.17 20.92
N GLN A 148 7.33 -15.90 21.95
CA GLN A 148 6.46 -17.07 21.80
C GLN A 148 5.08 -16.74 22.35
N THR A 149 4.05 -17.19 21.64
CA THR A 149 2.66 -16.95 22.03
C THR A 149 1.82 -18.21 21.91
N ARG A 150 0.80 -18.31 22.76
CA ARG A 150 -0.14 -19.43 22.74
C ARG A 150 -1.34 -19.05 21.89
N PHE A 151 -1.72 -19.91 20.96
CA PHE A 151 -2.88 -19.69 20.11
C PHE A 151 -3.77 -20.94 20.07
N VAL A 152 -5.08 -20.74 20.22
CA VAL A 152 -6.08 -21.81 20.16
C VAL A 152 -6.51 -22.02 18.72
N GLU A 153 -6.24 -23.19 18.14
CA GLU A 153 -6.66 -23.48 16.76
C GLU A 153 -8.06 -24.12 16.74
N SER A 154 -9.01 -23.49 16.04
CA SER A 154 -10.39 -23.99 15.91
C SER A 154 -10.62 -24.81 14.65
N ASP A 155 -9.91 -24.51 13.56
CA ASP A 155 -10.21 -24.99 12.21
C ASP A 155 -9.19 -26.01 11.70
N GLY A 156 -8.07 -26.17 12.40
CA GLY A 156 -7.05 -27.16 12.11
C GLY A 156 -5.67 -26.75 12.60
N VAL A 157 -4.87 -27.73 13.03
CA VAL A 157 -3.50 -27.50 13.51
C VAL A 157 -2.52 -27.61 12.34
N PRO A 158 -1.62 -26.63 12.13
CA PRO A 158 -0.53 -26.76 11.17
C PRO A 158 0.34 -27.98 11.51
N ARG A 159 0.82 -28.70 10.49
CA ARG A 159 1.57 -29.96 10.69
C ARG A 159 2.88 -29.82 11.46
N ASP A 160 3.46 -28.63 11.42
CA ASP A 160 4.72 -28.27 12.08
C ASP A 160 4.51 -27.52 13.41
N ALA A 161 3.25 -27.30 13.82
CA ALA A 161 2.94 -26.61 15.07
C ALA A 161 3.15 -27.53 16.27
N THR A 162 3.71 -26.96 17.35
CA THR A 162 3.84 -27.68 18.62
C THR A 162 2.58 -27.48 19.45
N VAL A 163 1.82 -28.55 19.68
CA VAL A 163 0.65 -28.54 20.58
C VAL A 163 1.14 -28.65 22.02
N ILE A 164 0.87 -27.63 22.83
CA ILE A 164 1.34 -27.51 24.23
C ILE A 164 0.22 -27.76 25.24
N GLY A 165 -1.01 -27.94 24.78
CA GLY A 165 -2.17 -28.19 25.63
C GLY A 165 -3.46 -28.21 24.84
N GLU A 166 -4.57 -28.30 25.55
CA GLU A 166 -5.91 -28.29 24.98
C GLU A 166 -6.83 -27.47 25.88
N THR A 167 -7.77 -26.76 25.27
CA THR A 167 -8.83 -26.01 25.96
C THR A 167 -10.19 -26.48 25.47
N TRP A 168 -11.28 -26.09 26.13
CA TRP A 168 -12.63 -26.36 25.64
C TRP A 168 -13.09 -25.21 24.76
N GLN A 169 -13.86 -25.49 23.71
CA GLN A 169 -14.46 -24.44 22.87
C GLN A 169 -15.32 -23.49 23.71
N TYR A 170 -16.06 -24.04 24.67
CA TYR A 170 -16.80 -23.28 25.67
C TYR A 170 -16.30 -23.60 27.07
N VAL A 171 -15.81 -22.59 27.80
CA VAL A 171 -15.11 -22.80 29.08
C VAL A 171 -15.92 -22.28 30.27
N SER A 172 -15.87 -23.05 31.36
CA SER A 172 -16.39 -22.65 32.67
C SER A 172 -15.40 -21.72 33.41
N LYS A 173 -15.82 -21.14 34.54
CA LYS A 173 -14.96 -20.27 35.38
C LYS A 173 -13.68 -20.97 35.85
N ASP A 174 -13.72 -22.28 36.04
CA ASP A 174 -12.61 -23.07 36.54
C ASP A 174 -11.72 -23.62 35.40
N GLY A 175 -11.95 -23.22 34.14
CA GLY A 175 -11.21 -23.70 32.97
C GLY A 175 -11.65 -25.06 32.42
N GLY A 176 -12.57 -25.75 33.11
CA GLY A 176 -13.20 -26.99 32.64
C GLY A 176 -14.31 -26.76 31.59
N PRO A 177 -14.92 -27.83 31.05
CA PRO A 177 -15.95 -27.73 30.03
C PRO A 177 -17.22 -27.06 30.57
N ASP A 178 -17.77 -26.08 29.86
CA ASP A 178 -19.12 -25.60 30.15
C ASP A 178 -20.16 -26.66 29.73
N ARG A 179 -20.80 -27.28 30.73
CA ARG A 179 -21.76 -28.38 30.59
C ARG A 179 -23.10 -27.97 29.97
N ARG A 180 -23.38 -26.67 29.80
CA ARG A 180 -24.59 -26.18 29.14
C ARG A 180 -24.58 -26.46 27.63
N PHE A 181 -23.39 -26.63 27.06
CA PHE A 181 -23.20 -26.91 25.64
C PHE A 181 -23.09 -28.43 25.42
N LYS A 182 -24.11 -29.01 24.77
CA LYS A 182 -24.21 -30.45 24.50
C LYS A 182 -23.05 -31.00 23.66
N PHE A 183 -22.51 -30.19 22.74
CA PHE A 183 -21.39 -30.55 21.87
C PHE A 183 -20.24 -29.55 22.06
N ASN A 184 -19.55 -29.67 23.19
CA ASN A 184 -18.40 -28.86 23.52
C ASN A 184 -17.12 -29.64 23.21
N ARG A 185 -16.48 -29.38 22.07
CA ARG A 185 -15.24 -30.06 21.68
C ARG A 185 -14.02 -29.44 22.34
N ARG A 186 -12.95 -30.23 22.48
CA ARG A 186 -11.63 -29.73 22.87
C ARG A 186 -10.95 -29.10 21.65
N LEU A 187 -10.26 -28.00 21.88
CA LEU A 187 -9.48 -27.26 20.89
C LEU A 187 -7.99 -27.30 21.30
N PRO A 188 -7.09 -27.62 20.37
CA PRO A 188 -5.65 -27.63 20.63
C PRO A 188 -5.12 -26.21 20.84
N VAL A 189 -4.22 -26.07 21.82
CA VAL A 189 -3.45 -24.86 22.08
C VAL A 189 -2.05 -25.06 21.53
N CYS A 190 -1.70 -24.30 20.51
CA CYS A 190 -0.42 -24.38 19.82
C CYS A 190 0.53 -23.27 20.28
N LEU A 191 1.83 -23.58 20.32
CA LEU A 191 2.88 -22.59 20.51
C LEU A 191 3.29 -22.01 19.15
N TYR A 192 3.13 -20.71 19.01
CA TYR A 192 3.49 -19.95 17.82
C TYR A 192 4.69 -19.05 18.11
N GLY A 193 5.55 -18.85 17.10
CA GLY A 193 6.50 -17.74 17.09
C GLY A 193 5.79 -16.45 16.71
N GLU A 194 5.92 -15.41 17.52
CA GLU A 194 5.40 -14.07 17.27
C GLU A 194 6.57 -13.15 16.90
N ILE A 195 6.62 -12.72 15.64
CA ILE A 195 7.59 -11.72 15.17
C ILE A 195 6.90 -10.37 15.16
N HIS A 196 7.49 -9.41 15.88
CA HIS A 196 7.09 -8.01 15.85
C HIS A 196 8.17 -7.19 15.13
N ILE A 197 7.74 -6.50 14.09
CA ILE A 197 8.56 -5.66 13.21
C ILE A 197 8.22 -4.21 13.50
N GLU A 198 9.24 -3.39 13.74
CA GLU A 198 9.09 -1.95 13.95
C GLU A 198 10.24 -1.18 13.30
N SER A 199 9.97 0.05 12.85
CA SER A 199 10.97 1.01 12.39
C SER A 199 10.63 2.41 12.89
N GLY A 200 11.66 3.24 13.10
CA GLY A 200 11.49 4.66 13.40
C GLY A 200 10.73 5.45 12.32
N SER A 201 10.65 4.92 11.09
CA SER A 201 9.88 5.50 9.98
C SER A 201 8.37 5.21 10.03
N GLY A 202 7.88 4.48 11.04
CA GLY A 202 6.46 4.14 11.21
C GLY A 202 6.03 2.79 10.63
N LEU A 203 6.97 1.97 10.11
CA LEU A 203 6.68 0.58 9.75
C LEU A 203 6.37 -0.21 11.03
N SER A 204 5.24 -0.89 11.07
CA SER A 204 4.89 -1.80 12.16
C SER A 204 4.14 -3.02 11.64
N GLY A 205 4.50 -4.20 12.13
CA GLY A 205 3.91 -5.45 11.70
C GLY A 205 4.02 -6.54 12.75
N LEU A 206 2.98 -7.39 12.82
CA LEU A 206 2.97 -8.56 13.69
C LEU A 206 2.66 -9.82 12.89
N ILE A 207 3.50 -10.84 13.06
CA ILE A 207 3.43 -12.10 12.32
C ILE A 207 3.44 -13.25 13.30
N HIS A 208 2.54 -14.22 13.10
CA HIS A 208 2.56 -15.51 13.80
C HIS A 208 3.07 -16.61 12.86
N LEU A 209 4.02 -17.41 13.32
CA LEU A 209 4.57 -18.57 12.61
C LEU A 209 4.32 -19.83 13.41
N SER A 210 3.87 -20.90 12.73
CA SER A 210 3.57 -22.18 13.36
C SER A 210 4.78 -22.83 14.03
N ASN A 211 6.00 -22.56 13.54
CA ASN A 211 7.23 -23.01 14.15
C ASN A 211 7.99 -21.84 14.82
N PRO A 212 8.04 -21.77 16.16
CA PRO A 212 8.75 -20.70 16.87
C PRO A 212 10.28 -20.73 16.66
N THR A 213 10.87 -21.91 16.43
CA THR A 213 12.32 -22.04 16.25
C THR A 213 12.80 -21.33 14.99
N ALA A 214 12.00 -21.40 13.92
CA ALA A 214 12.31 -20.69 12.67
C ALA A 214 12.27 -19.16 12.87
N ALA A 215 11.31 -18.68 13.67
CA ALA A 215 11.24 -17.27 14.07
C ALA A 215 12.50 -16.83 14.83
N ASP A 216 12.92 -17.61 15.83
CA ASP A 216 14.09 -17.31 16.65
C ASP A 216 15.38 -17.27 15.82
N ARG A 217 15.57 -18.20 14.88
CA ARG A 217 16.75 -18.23 14.00
C ARG A 217 16.86 -16.97 13.16
N PHE A 218 15.78 -16.57 12.48
CA PHE A 218 15.78 -15.37 11.67
C PHE A 218 15.97 -14.10 12.52
N GLY A 219 15.27 -14.01 13.66
CA GLY A 219 15.42 -12.87 14.56
C GLY A 219 16.84 -12.69 15.08
N LYS A 220 17.56 -13.78 15.37
CA LYS A 220 18.98 -13.73 15.74
C LYS A 220 19.85 -13.13 14.64
N ILE A 221 19.67 -13.57 13.39
CA ILE A 221 20.43 -13.04 12.25
C ILE A 221 20.19 -11.54 12.09
N ILE A 222 18.92 -11.11 12.10
CA ILE A 222 18.58 -9.68 11.96
C ILE A 222 19.11 -8.85 13.13
N ASN A 223 19.05 -9.37 14.37
CA ASN A 223 19.61 -8.67 15.54
C ASN A 223 21.12 -8.56 15.49
N ILE A 224 21.83 -9.58 15.00
CA ILE A 224 23.27 -9.51 14.74
C ILE A 224 23.54 -8.41 13.70
N LEU A 225 22.76 -8.33 12.61
CA LEU A 225 22.94 -7.31 11.59
C LEU A 225 22.66 -5.89 12.10
N ASN A 226 21.65 -5.72 12.96
CA ASN A 226 21.35 -4.44 13.61
C ASN A 226 22.52 -3.97 14.51
N GLN A 227 23.12 -4.88 15.27
CA GLN A 227 24.25 -4.57 16.15
C GLN A 227 25.58 -4.47 15.41
N SER A 228 25.72 -5.16 14.28
CA SER A 228 26.98 -5.22 13.55
C SER A 228 27.21 -3.94 12.75
N THR A 229 28.31 -3.27 13.05
CA THR A 229 28.83 -2.12 12.30
C THR A 229 29.51 -2.56 10.99
N LEU A 230 29.35 -3.82 10.59
CA LEU A 230 30.16 -4.48 9.56
C LEU A 230 29.86 -4.02 8.12
N VAL A 231 28.86 -3.17 7.92
CA VAL A 231 28.56 -2.51 6.63
C VAL A 231 29.22 -1.12 6.55
N GLU A 232 29.95 -0.69 7.59
CA GLU A 232 30.52 0.66 7.68
C GLU A 232 31.93 0.81 7.09
N SER A 233 32.56 -0.28 6.60
CA SER A 233 33.83 -0.16 5.87
C SER A 233 33.60 0.09 4.37
N ASP A 234 33.81 1.35 3.98
CA ASP A 234 34.07 1.88 2.64
C ASP A 234 32.94 2.09 1.62
N HIS A 235 31.70 1.69 1.88
CA HIS A 235 30.62 1.96 0.93
C HIS A 235 29.60 2.86 1.60
N LYS A 236 29.53 4.14 1.18
CA LYS A 236 28.44 5.04 1.57
C LYS A 236 27.13 4.26 1.36
N PRO A 237 26.30 4.07 2.40
CA PRO A 237 24.99 3.47 2.21
C PRO A 237 24.29 4.25 1.12
N ILE A 238 23.52 3.58 0.25
CA ILE A 238 22.76 4.21 -0.82
C ILE A 238 21.80 5.24 -0.19
N THR A 239 22.30 6.45 0.03
CA THR A 239 21.63 7.57 0.71
C THR A 239 20.98 8.49 -0.30
N SER A 240 21.29 8.31 -1.58
CA SER A 240 20.52 8.88 -2.67
C SER A 240 19.85 7.75 -3.44
N ILE A 241 18.63 7.40 -3.04
CA ILE A 241 17.64 7.04 -4.06
C ILE A 241 17.58 8.27 -4.94
N VAL A 242 18.17 8.18 -6.14
CA VAL A 242 17.98 9.21 -7.16
C VAL A 242 16.48 9.25 -7.38
N LYS A 243 15.79 10.23 -6.80
CA LYS A 243 14.44 10.59 -7.22
C LYS A 243 14.57 10.77 -8.71
N SER A 244 13.96 9.87 -9.50
CA SER A 244 13.87 10.09 -10.92
C SER A 244 13.32 11.49 -11.08
N LYS A 245 14.03 12.37 -11.80
CA LYS A 245 13.56 13.75 -12.08
C LYS A 245 12.06 13.67 -12.34
N ALA A 246 11.28 14.53 -11.67
CA ALA A 246 9.82 14.64 -11.82
C ALA A 246 9.47 15.16 -13.21
N LEU A 247 9.99 14.52 -14.26
CA LEU A 247 9.46 14.65 -15.58
C LEU A 247 8.05 14.09 -15.51
N PRO A 248 7.04 14.82 -16.03
CA PRO A 248 5.68 14.32 -16.07
C PRO A 248 5.71 12.91 -16.65
N SER A 249 4.97 11.99 -16.01
CA SER A 249 4.88 10.61 -16.49
C SER A 249 4.57 10.66 -17.99
N ILE A 250 5.21 9.81 -18.79
CA ILE A 250 4.92 9.74 -20.24
C ILE A 250 3.41 9.54 -20.46
N ILE A 251 2.76 8.89 -19.50
CA ILE A 251 1.32 8.77 -19.36
C ILE A 251 0.63 10.14 -19.38
N PHE A 252 1.02 11.08 -18.50
CA PHE A 252 0.48 12.44 -18.47
C PHE A 252 0.73 13.20 -19.79
N GLY A 253 1.91 13.06 -20.40
CA GLY A 253 2.20 13.63 -21.72
C GLY A 253 1.33 13.04 -22.83
N SER A 254 1.09 11.73 -22.80
CA SER A 254 0.21 11.04 -23.76
C SER A 254 -1.27 11.42 -23.59
N PHE A 255 -1.74 11.58 -22.35
CA PHE A 255 -3.10 12.04 -22.06
C PHE A 255 -3.30 13.51 -22.43
N LEU A 256 -2.32 14.37 -22.18
CA LEU A 256 -2.35 15.77 -22.62
C LEU A 256 -2.37 15.86 -24.15
N LEU A 257 -1.56 15.06 -24.85
CA LEU A 257 -1.57 15.00 -26.31
C LEU A 257 -2.94 14.50 -26.83
N LEU A 258 -3.48 13.42 -26.26
CA LEU A 258 -4.82 12.91 -26.60
C LEU A 258 -5.92 13.96 -26.35
N TYR A 259 -5.87 14.68 -25.22
CA TYR A 259 -6.80 15.75 -24.89
C TYR A 259 -6.69 16.92 -25.86
N THR A 260 -5.47 17.34 -26.23
CA THR A 260 -5.27 18.43 -27.20
C THR A 260 -5.78 18.04 -28.59
N VAL A 261 -5.56 16.80 -29.04
CA VAL A 261 -6.09 16.30 -30.31
C VAL A 261 -7.62 16.22 -30.28
N PHE A 262 -8.20 15.75 -29.17
CA PHE A 262 -9.67 15.71 -29.00
C PHE A 262 -10.29 17.12 -28.96
N ALA A 263 -9.72 18.04 -28.18
CA ALA A 263 -10.20 19.41 -28.04
C ALA A 263 -10.13 20.18 -29.38
N ALA A 264 -9.05 20.02 -30.15
CA ALA A 264 -8.89 20.65 -31.46
C ALA A 264 -9.92 20.17 -32.51
N VAL A 265 -10.52 19.00 -32.30
CA VAL A 265 -11.49 18.40 -33.24
C VAL A 265 -12.94 18.68 -32.83
N VAL A 266 -13.25 18.66 -31.52
CA VAL A 266 -14.61 18.98 -31.03
C VAL A 266 -14.92 20.48 -31.12
N PHE A 267 -13.89 21.34 -30.98
CA PHE A 267 -14.01 22.79 -31.14
C PHE A 267 -13.51 23.27 -32.52
N GLN A 268 -13.93 22.63 -33.61
CA GLN A 268 -13.87 23.34 -34.89
C GLN A 268 -14.98 24.40 -34.91
N PRO A 269 -14.66 25.71 -34.93
CA PRO A 269 -15.68 26.73 -35.07
C PRO A 269 -16.39 26.52 -36.41
N ASN A 270 -17.70 26.30 -36.38
CA ASN A 270 -18.51 26.31 -37.59
C ASN A 270 -18.43 27.72 -38.19
N ASP A 271 -17.78 27.86 -39.36
CA ASP A 271 -17.76 29.13 -40.07
C ASP A 271 -19.19 29.56 -40.45
N PRO A 272 -19.65 30.75 -40.05
CA PRO A 272 -20.94 31.25 -40.50
C PRO A 272 -20.85 31.69 -41.97
N LYS A 273 -21.82 31.26 -42.80
CA LYS A 273 -21.98 31.73 -44.18
C LYS A 273 -22.05 33.26 -44.26
N PRO A 274 -21.42 33.90 -45.27
CA PRO A 274 -21.43 35.36 -45.38
C PRO A 274 -22.82 35.84 -45.80
N THR A 275 -23.45 36.68 -44.97
CA THR A 275 -24.62 37.47 -45.34
C THR A 275 -24.19 38.92 -45.51
N SER A 276 -24.61 39.49 -46.64
CA SER A 276 -24.35 40.83 -47.16
C SER A 276 -24.57 41.98 -46.16
N SER A 277 -23.63 42.93 -46.17
CA SER A 277 -23.65 44.21 -45.46
C SER A 277 -24.59 45.23 -46.11
N VAL A 278 -25.47 45.89 -45.33
CA VAL A 278 -25.98 47.26 -45.60
C VAL A 278 -26.32 47.98 -44.27
N THR A 279 -25.50 48.98 -43.95
CA THR A 279 -25.82 50.36 -43.50
C THR A 279 -26.55 50.64 -42.16
N ALA A 280 -25.85 51.36 -41.27
CA ALA A 280 -26.37 52.13 -40.11
C ALA A 280 -26.86 53.54 -40.56
N PRO A 281 -27.59 54.40 -39.79
CA PRO A 281 -27.12 54.90 -38.47
C PRO A 281 -28.17 55.37 -37.42
N ALA A 282 -27.64 55.55 -36.20
CA ALA A 282 -27.89 56.60 -35.18
C ALA A 282 -29.30 56.96 -34.65
N ALA A 283 -29.48 56.85 -33.32
CA ALA A 283 -29.95 57.94 -32.45
C ALA A 283 -29.81 57.58 -30.95
N ALA A 284 -29.34 58.53 -30.15
CA ALA A 284 -29.25 58.49 -28.69
C ALA A 284 -30.62 58.72 -28.02
N VAL A 285 -30.76 58.38 -26.72
CA VAL A 285 -31.47 59.17 -25.67
C VAL A 285 -31.35 58.46 -24.30
N GLN A 286 -31.37 59.29 -23.27
CA GLN A 286 -30.94 59.09 -21.89
C GLN A 286 -31.96 58.42 -20.93
N VAL A 287 -31.40 57.85 -19.85
CA VAL A 287 -31.78 57.89 -18.41
C VAL A 287 -33.21 58.30 -18.03
N GLN A 288 -33.91 57.44 -17.27
CA GLN A 288 -34.74 57.89 -16.13
C GLN A 288 -35.00 56.78 -15.10
N GLU A 289 -34.63 57.04 -13.84
CA GLU A 289 -35.05 56.30 -12.64
C GLU A 289 -36.53 56.56 -12.29
N ASN A 290 -37.18 55.60 -11.61
CA ASN A 290 -37.78 55.67 -10.26
C ASN A 290 -38.96 54.65 -10.10
N PRO A 291 -39.64 54.47 -8.94
CA PRO A 291 -39.59 53.24 -8.13
C PRO A 291 -41.00 52.68 -7.78
N ARG A 292 -41.02 51.64 -6.91
CA ARG A 292 -42.20 51.02 -6.23
C ARG A 292 -43.01 50.11 -7.16
N GLU A 293 -43.30 48.87 -6.81
CA GLU A 293 -44.27 48.49 -5.77
C GLU A 293 -43.94 47.12 -5.10
N ARG A 294 -44.28 47.01 -3.80
CA ARG A 294 -44.61 45.74 -3.10
C ARG A 294 -46.14 45.66 -3.01
N PRO A 295 -46.74 44.45 -2.96
CA PRO A 295 -47.08 43.80 -1.67
C PRO A 295 -46.77 42.28 -1.70
N ALA A 296 -46.23 41.63 -0.65
CA ALA A 296 -46.79 41.22 0.65
C ALA A 296 -47.68 39.95 0.64
N ALA A 297 -47.46 39.10 1.66
CA ALA A 297 -48.13 37.83 2.06
C ALA A 297 -47.47 36.54 1.50
N MET A 298 -47.28 35.42 2.22
CA MET A 298 -47.74 34.94 3.53
C MET A 298 -46.81 33.79 4.05
N LYS A 299 -46.88 33.54 5.36
CA LYS A 299 -46.05 32.64 6.20
C LYS A 299 -46.17 31.14 5.89
N GLN A 300 -45.09 30.40 6.20
CA GLN A 300 -44.96 29.14 6.99
C GLN A 300 -43.50 28.66 6.79
N GLY A 301 -42.61 28.45 7.76
CA GLY A 301 -42.74 27.96 9.12
C GLY A 301 -42.35 26.47 9.15
N ILE A 302 -41.06 26.13 9.32
CA ILE A 302 -40.53 24.88 9.91
C ILE A 302 -39.05 25.08 10.27
N ALA A 303 -38.68 24.47 11.39
CA ALA A 303 -37.50 24.70 12.20
C ALA A 303 -36.21 24.00 11.75
N GLN A 304 -35.12 24.58 12.25
CA GLN A 304 -33.70 24.21 12.39
C GLN A 304 -33.37 22.75 12.80
N PRO A 305 -32.10 22.25 12.75
CA PRO A 305 -30.88 23.01 13.05
C PRO A 305 -29.60 22.76 12.22
N GLN A 306 -28.72 23.76 12.37
CA GLN A 306 -27.36 23.83 11.90
C GLN A 306 -26.42 22.89 12.69
N HIS A 307 -25.44 22.31 11.98
CA HIS A 307 -24.22 21.82 12.62
C HIS A 307 -23.00 22.55 12.04
N ASN A 308 -22.49 23.49 12.84
CA ASN A 308 -21.27 24.25 12.64
C ASN A 308 -20.04 23.33 12.78
N LYS A 309 -19.26 23.16 11.71
CA LYS A 309 -17.90 22.58 11.78
C LYS A 309 -16.88 23.70 11.68
N LYS A 310 -16.19 23.91 12.81
CA LYS A 310 -15.03 24.76 12.98
C LYS A 310 -13.95 24.45 11.93
N SER A 311 -13.42 25.51 11.32
CA SER A 311 -12.17 25.48 10.57
C SER A 311 -10.99 25.34 11.54
N VAL A 312 -10.09 24.40 11.24
CA VAL A 312 -8.77 24.29 11.87
C VAL A 312 -7.74 24.25 10.76
N GLY A 313 -6.64 24.96 10.99
CA GLY A 313 -5.77 25.58 10.00
C GLY A 313 -5.05 24.64 9.04
N LYS A 314 -4.81 25.19 7.84
CA LYS A 314 -3.86 24.70 6.84
C LYS A 314 -2.42 24.73 7.39
N PRO A 315 -1.61 23.69 7.20
CA PRO A 315 -0.17 23.83 7.28
C PRO A 315 0.43 24.28 5.93
N MET A 316 1.44 25.13 6.09
CA MET A 316 2.20 25.91 5.13
C MET A 316 2.97 25.04 4.12
N VAL A 317 2.88 25.40 2.85
CA VAL A 317 3.62 24.80 1.73
C VAL A 317 4.94 25.55 1.58
N ILE A 318 6.07 24.85 1.72
CA ILE A 318 7.40 25.35 1.34
C ILE A 318 7.76 24.70 0.00
N THR A 319 8.03 25.53 -1.01
CA THR A 319 8.48 25.14 -2.36
C THR A 319 9.97 25.55 -2.49
N PRO A 320 10.82 24.76 -3.19
CA PRO A 320 12.27 24.81 -3.02
C PRO A 320 12.98 25.79 -3.95
N GLN A 321 14.21 26.17 -3.57
CA GLN A 321 15.29 26.49 -4.52
C GLN A 321 16.04 25.21 -4.89
#